data_AF-A0A2P4EXN9-F1
#
_entry.id   AF-A0A2P4EXN9-F1
#
_cell.length_a   1.000
_cell.length_b   1.000
_cell.length_c   1.000
_cell.angle_alpha   90.00
_cell.angle_beta   90.00
_cell.angle_gamma   90.00
#
_symmetry.space_group_name_H-M   'P 1'
#
loop_
_entity.id
_entity.type
_entity.pdbx_description
1 polymer ?
#
loop_
_entity_poly.entity_id
_entity_poly.type
_entity_poly.pdbx_seq_one_letter_code
_entity_poly.pdbx_strand_id
1 'polypeptide(L)'
;MKAIDQWFDEYGESHRNPFNKLTHWICVPLITFSVLGLLWAIHPWVAMVAVAAALVFYLLLSWQIGLAMLVVSLLMLLGLSLMSNVFWWSLGIFVLAWIGQFIGHHVEGKKPSFFKDLQFLLIGPAWLLGFLFGLAGVRY
;
A
#
# COMPACT_ATOMS: atom_id res chain seq x y z
N MET A 1 -15.67 -9.58 -8.14
CA MET A 1 -14.55 -8.64 -7.96
C MET A 1 -14.09 -8.21 -9.35
N LYS A 2 -13.72 -6.94 -9.57
CA LYS A 2 -13.09 -6.53 -10.84
C LYS A 2 -11.78 -7.29 -11.03
N ALA A 3 -11.37 -7.51 -12.27
CA ALA A 3 -10.05 -8.09 -12.56
C ALA A 3 -8.93 -7.14 -12.09
N ILE A 4 -7.75 -7.69 -11.78
CA ILE A 4 -6.64 -6.88 -11.27
C ILE A 4 -6.21 -5.78 -12.25
N ASP A 5 -6.18 -6.08 -13.55
CA ASP A 5 -5.87 -5.09 -14.59
C ASP A 5 -6.89 -3.94 -14.60
N GLN A 6 -8.17 -4.24 -14.42
CA GLN A 6 -9.21 -3.22 -14.35
C GLN A 6 -9.02 -2.29 -13.14
N TRP A 7 -8.65 -2.86 -11.99
CA TRP A 7 -8.32 -2.07 -10.80
C TRP A 7 -7.10 -1.19 -11.03
N PHE A 8 -6.07 -1.72 -11.70
CA PHE A 8 -4.82 -1.01 -11.96
C PHE A 8 -4.98 0.11 -12.99
N ASP A 9 -5.78 -0.14 -14.03
CA ASP A 9 -6.13 0.87 -15.03
C ASP A 9 -6.90 2.02 -14.39
N GLU A 10 -7.96 1.70 -13.63
CA GLU A 10 -8.79 2.70 -12.95
C GLU A 10 -7.98 3.50 -11.91
N TYR A 11 -7.11 2.83 -11.14
CA TYR A 11 -6.22 3.51 -10.21
C TYR A 11 -5.26 4.44 -10.96
N GLY A 12 -4.66 3.96 -12.06
CA GLY A 12 -3.72 4.68 -12.91
C GLY A 12 -4.30 5.92 -13.59
N GLU A 13 -5.62 6.03 -13.77
CA GLU A 13 -6.27 7.24 -14.28
C GLU A 13 -5.97 8.47 -13.43
N SER A 14 -5.81 8.30 -12.13
CA SER A 14 -5.51 9.37 -11.17
C SER A 14 -4.02 9.54 -10.84
N HIS A 15 -3.14 8.84 -11.57
CA HIS A 15 -1.70 8.82 -11.33
C HIS A 15 -0.93 8.90 -12.65
N ARG A 16 -1.11 9.99 -13.41
CA ARG A 16 -0.42 10.21 -14.69
C ARG A 16 0.82 11.08 -14.53
N ASN A 17 0.81 12.06 -13.62
CA ASN A 17 1.92 12.97 -13.38
C ASN A 17 3.14 12.22 -12.78
N PRO A 18 4.36 12.35 -13.34
CA PRO A 18 5.56 11.70 -12.80
C PRO A 18 5.86 12.04 -11.35
N PHE A 19 5.62 13.28 -10.93
CA PHE A 19 5.82 13.70 -9.55
C PHE A 19 4.84 13.01 -8.60
N ASN A 20 3.55 12.93 -8.97
CA ASN A 20 2.55 12.21 -8.18
C ASN A 20 2.88 10.71 -8.08
N LYS A 21 3.34 10.10 -9.18
CA LYS A 21 3.80 8.70 -9.15
C LYS A 21 5.00 8.52 -8.22
N LEU A 22 5.98 9.43 -8.27
CA LEU A 22 7.15 9.38 -7.39
C LEU A 22 6.74 9.48 -5.92
N THR A 23 5.85 10.42 -5.57
CA THR A 23 5.34 10.51 -4.20
C THR A 23 4.62 9.25 -3.79
N HIS A 24 3.89 8.58 -4.68
CA HIS A 24 3.25 7.29 -4.37
C HIS A 24 4.27 6.17 -4.12
N TRP A 25 5.31 6.07 -4.96
CA TRP A 25 6.39 5.09 -4.78
C TRP A 25 7.08 5.19 -3.42
N ILE A 26 7.13 6.38 -2.83
CA ILE A 26 7.71 6.62 -1.51
C ILE A 26 6.65 6.49 -0.40
N CYS A 27 5.52 7.17 -0.56
CA CYS A 27 4.53 7.33 0.51
C CYS A 27 3.67 6.09 0.70
N VAL A 28 3.29 5.36 -0.35
CA VAL A 28 2.41 4.18 -0.20
C VAL A 28 3.07 3.08 0.63
N PRO A 29 4.35 2.69 0.42
CA PRO A 29 5.02 1.73 1.30
C PRO A 29 5.13 2.23 2.75
N LEU A 30 5.43 3.52 2.94
CA LEU A 30 5.53 4.13 4.27
C LEU A 30 4.17 4.20 5.00
N ILE A 31 3.10 4.52 4.28
CA ILE A 31 1.72 4.50 4.81
C ILE A 31 1.34 3.07 5.17
N THR A 32 1.64 2.09 4.31
CA THR A 32 1.34 0.67 4.59
C THR A 32 2.07 0.21 5.86
N PHE A 33 3.38 0.47 5.96
CA PHE A 33 4.18 0.13 7.14
C PHE A 33 3.67 0.83 8.40
N SER A 34 3.40 2.13 8.32
CA SER A 34 2.94 2.91 9.48
C SER A 34 1.53 2.53 9.94
N VAL A 35 0.61 2.20 9.02
CA VAL A 35 -0.71 1.65 9.39
C VAL A 35 -0.56 0.33 10.12
N LEU A 36 0.26 -0.59 9.60
CA LEU A 36 0.56 -1.85 10.30
C LEU A 36 1.20 -1.61 11.67
N GLY A 37 2.09 -0.62 11.78
CA GLY A 37 2.72 -0.27 13.05
C GLY A 37 1.76 0.36 14.06
N LEU A 38 0.82 1.21 13.62
CA LEU A 38 -0.23 1.73 14.49
C LEU A 38 -1.16 0.62 15.00
N LEU A 39 -1.50 -0.36 14.14
CA LEU A 39 -2.25 -1.55 14.55
C LEU A 39 -1.44 -2.43 15.50
N TRP A 40 -0.14 -2.60 15.25
CA TRP A 40 0.78 -3.35 16.10
C TRP A 40 0.91 -2.73 17.50
N ALA A 41 0.95 -1.40 17.57
CA ALA A 41 0.99 -0.66 18.82
C ALA A 41 -0.27 -0.84 19.68
N ILE A 42 -1.42 -1.17 19.06
CA ILE A 42 -2.60 -1.64 19.80
C ILE A 42 -2.33 -3.05 20.32
N HIS A 43 -2.03 -3.98 19.41
CA HIS A 43 -1.55 -5.32 19.73
C HIS A 43 -1.01 -6.02 18.46
N PRO A 44 0.10 -6.79 18.51
CA PRO A 44 0.64 -7.50 17.34
C PRO A 44 -0.40 -8.35 16.57
N TRP A 45 -1.26 -9.09 17.29
CA TRP A 45 -2.38 -9.83 16.70
C TRP A 45 -3.33 -8.99 15.84
N VAL A 46 -3.57 -7.71 16.17
CA VAL A 46 -4.43 -6.83 15.37
C VAL A 46 -3.81 -6.58 14.01
N ALA A 47 -2.50 -6.30 13.96
CA ALA A 47 -1.77 -6.16 12.71
C ALA A 47 -1.76 -7.48 11.91
N MET A 48 -1.58 -8.63 12.57
CA MET A 48 -1.59 -9.94 11.91
C MET A 48 -2.95 -10.28 11.30
N VAL A 49 -4.05 -9.98 11.99
CA VAL A 49 -5.42 -10.17 11.47
C VAL A 49 -5.67 -9.25 10.27
N ALA A 50 -5.24 -7.98 10.35
CA ALA A 50 -5.34 -7.06 9.23
C ALA A 50 -4.55 -7.53 7.99
N VAL A 51 -3.32 -8.03 8.19
CA VAL A 51 -2.51 -8.63 7.12
C VAL A 51 -3.21 -9.87 6.55
N ALA A 52 -3.73 -10.77 7.38
CA ALA A 52 -4.44 -11.96 6.92
C ALA A 52 -5.68 -11.60 6.07
N ALA A 53 -6.46 -10.60 6.50
CA ALA A 53 -7.61 -10.11 5.75
C ALA A 53 -7.19 -9.47 4.40
N ALA A 54 -6.13 -8.67 4.39
CA ALA A 54 -5.59 -8.07 3.16
C ALA A 54 -5.04 -9.15 2.21
N LEU A 55 -4.41 -10.20 2.73
CA LEU A 55 -3.90 -11.31 1.92
C LEU A 55 -5.02 -12.11 1.26
N VAL A 56 -6.14 -12.34 1.95
CA VAL A 56 -7.32 -12.93 1.32
C VAL A 56 -7.76 -12.07 0.13
N PHE A 57 -7.85 -10.75 0.30
CA PHE A 57 -8.18 -9.84 -0.79
C PHE A 57 -7.18 -9.94 -1.96
N TYR A 58 -5.88 -9.93 -1.71
CA TYR A 58 -4.87 -10.02 -2.76
C TYR A 58 -4.84 -11.37 -3.48
N LEU A 59 -4.99 -12.48 -2.75
CA LEU A 59 -5.05 -13.81 -3.33
C LEU A 59 -6.29 -14.00 -4.21
N LEU A 60 -7.41 -13.35 -3.85
CA LEU A 60 -8.62 -13.34 -4.68
C LEU A 60 -8.46 -12.51 -5.96
N LEU A 61 -7.52 -11.56 -5.99
CA LEU A 61 -7.19 -10.79 -7.20
C LEU A 61 -6.20 -11.51 -8.10
N SER A 62 -5.11 -12.02 -7.54
CA SER A 62 -4.03 -12.72 -8.25
C SER A 62 -3.13 -13.45 -7.26
N TRP A 63 -2.84 -14.73 -7.52
CA TRP A 63 -2.01 -15.52 -6.59
C TRP A 63 -0.56 -15.02 -6.54
N GLN A 64 -0.03 -14.49 -7.65
CA GLN A 64 1.32 -13.92 -7.72
C GLN A 64 1.42 -12.64 -6.88
N ILE A 65 0.43 -11.75 -7.00
CA ILE A 65 0.37 -10.52 -6.20
C ILE A 65 0.13 -10.86 -4.73
N GLY A 66 -0.74 -11.83 -4.43
CA GLY A 66 -0.95 -12.32 -3.07
C GLY A 66 0.34 -12.86 -2.44
N LEU A 67 1.13 -13.64 -3.18
CA LEU A 67 2.42 -14.14 -2.70
C LEU A 67 3.44 -13.01 -2.49
N ALA A 68 3.53 -12.05 -3.41
CA ALA A 68 4.43 -10.91 -3.23
C ALA A 68 4.02 -10.02 -2.05
N MET A 69 2.71 -9.74 -1.89
CA MET A 69 2.19 -9.01 -0.74
C MET A 69 2.38 -9.77 0.57
N LEU A 70 2.36 -11.11 0.56
CA LEU A 70 2.73 -11.92 1.74
C LEU A 70 4.18 -11.63 2.14
N VAL A 71 5.12 -11.72 1.20
CA VAL A 71 6.54 -11.45 1.47
C VAL A 71 6.73 -10.02 1.99
N VAL A 72 6.16 -9.02 1.31
CA VAL A 72 6.23 -7.61 1.74
C VAL A 72 5.68 -7.44 3.15
N SER A 73 4.50 -7.99 3.44
CA SER A 73 3.86 -7.87 4.75
C SER A 73 4.67 -8.55 5.85
N LEU A 74 5.26 -9.72 5.59
CA LEU A 74 6.12 -10.41 6.55
C LEU A 74 7.38 -9.59 6.85
N LEU A 75 8.00 -8.97 5.85
CA LEU A 75 9.15 -8.08 6.05
C LEU A 75 8.78 -6.84 6.88
N MET A 76 7.60 -6.25 6.65
CA MET A 76 7.11 -5.14 7.45
C MET A 76 6.85 -5.56 8.91
N LEU A 77 6.18 -6.69 9.14
CA LEU A 77 5.93 -7.22 10.49
C LEU A 77 7.24 -7.57 11.22
N LEU A 78 8.22 -8.12 10.50
CA LEU A 78 9.57 -8.34 11.05
C LEU A 78 10.24 -7.01 11.44
N GLY A 79 10.15 -5.99 10.59
CA GLY A 79 10.67 -4.66 10.93
C GLY A 79 10.02 -4.11 12.21
N LEU A 80 8.69 -4.23 12.33
CA LEU A 80 7.95 -3.79 13.52
C LEU A 80 8.33 -4.57 14.78
N SER A 81 8.56 -5.88 14.68
CA SER A 81 8.90 -6.71 15.84
C SER A 81 10.29 -6.42 16.42
N LEU A 82 11.17 -5.80 15.63
CA LEU A 82 12.52 -5.40 16.03
C LEU A 82 12.58 -3.98 16.61
N MET A 83 11.48 -3.22 16.59
CA MET A 83 11.42 -1.84 17.09
C MET A 83 11.06 -1.79 18.58
N SER A 84 11.74 -0.90 19.32
CA SER A 84 11.47 -0.67 20.75
C SER A 84 10.29 0.28 21.01
N ASN A 85 9.99 1.20 20.09
CA ASN A 85 8.93 2.20 20.24
C ASN A 85 8.12 2.36 18.95
N VAL A 86 7.26 1.38 18.66
CA VAL A 86 6.51 1.32 17.40
C VAL A 86 5.59 2.53 17.21
N PHE A 87 4.81 2.89 18.24
CA PHE A 87 3.74 3.88 18.12
C PHE A 87 4.21 5.23 17.57
N TRP A 88 5.22 5.86 18.22
CA TRP A 88 5.63 7.22 17.85
C TRP A 88 6.31 7.28 16.48
N TRP A 89 7.11 6.26 16.14
CA TRP A 89 7.72 6.16 14.81
C TRP A 89 6.66 5.97 13.74
N SER A 90 5.71 5.05 13.94
CA SER A 90 4.61 4.83 13.00
C SER A 90 3.72 6.06 12.86
N LEU A 91 3.39 6.77 13.95
CA LEU A 91 2.60 7.99 13.89
C LEU A 91 3.30 9.10 13.10
N GLY A 92 4.60 9.32 13.34
CA GLY A 92 5.39 10.29 12.59
C GLY A 92 5.46 9.97 11.10
N ILE A 93 5.76 8.71 10.76
CA ILE A 93 5.79 8.24 9.36
C ILE A 93 4.40 8.40 8.71
N PHE A 94 3.33 8.02 9.40
CA PHE A 94 1.96 8.12 8.90
C PHE A 94 1.61 9.56 8.51
N VAL A 95 1.84 10.52 9.41
CA VAL A 95 1.54 11.93 9.16
C VAL A 95 2.36 12.48 7.98
N LEU A 96 3.67 12.25 7.99
CA LEU A 96 4.56 12.78 6.96
C LEU A 96 4.29 12.18 5.57
N ALA A 97 4.06 10.87 5.50
CA ALA A 97 3.79 10.18 4.25
C ALA A 97 2.42 10.58 3.68
N TRP A 98 1.40 10.78 4.51
CA TRP A 98 0.11 11.29 4.05
C TRP A 98 0.20 12.71 3.52
N ILE A 99 0.95 13.60 4.19
CA ILE A 99 1.21 14.96 3.68
C ILE A 99 1.87 14.87 2.30
N GLY A 100 2.92 14.06 2.16
CA GLY A 100 3.60 13.86 0.86
C GLY A 100 2.66 13.33 -0.22
N GLN A 101 1.81 12.36 0.11
CA GLN A 101 0.84 11.78 -0.82
C GLN A 101 -0.23 12.80 -1.26
N PHE A 102 -0.71 13.64 -0.34
CA PHE A 102 -1.65 14.72 -0.66
C PHE A 102 -1.00 15.81 -1.52
N ILE A 103 0.27 16.15 -1.30
CA ILE A 103 1.02 17.07 -2.16
C ILE A 103 1.10 16.52 -3.59
N GLY A 104 1.43 15.22 -3.74
CA GLY A 104 1.42 14.55 -5.04
C GLY A 104 0.08 14.66 -5.78
N HIS A 105 -1.02 14.38 -5.08
CA HIS A 105 -2.37 14.51 -5.64
C HIS A 105 -2.78 15.95 -5.94
N HIS A 106 -2.33 16.92 -5.13
CA HIS A 106 -2.57 18.32 -5.40
C HIS A 106 -1.93 18.74 -6.74
N VAL A 107 -0.69 18.30 -7.00
CA VAL A 107 0.01 18.54 -8.28
C VAL A 107 -0.65 17.79 -9.45
N GLU A 108 -1.18 16.59 -9.22
CA GLU A 108 -1.95 15.85 -10.24
C GLU A 108 -3.27 16.56 -10.60
N GLY A 109 -3.85 17.33 -9.68
CA GLY A 109 -5.17 17.96 -9.85
C GLY A 109 -6.34 16.97 -9.72
N LYS A 110 -6.07 15.73 -9.31
CA LYS A 110 -7.09 14.69 -9.08
C LYS A 110 -7.10 14.28 -7.62
N LYS A 111 -8.31 14.12 -7.07
CA LYS A 111 -8.50 13.62 -5.71
C LYS A 111 -7.98 12.18 -5.57
N PRO A 112 -7.45 11.79 -4.40
CA PRO A 112 -7.06 10.41 -4.14
C PRO A 112 -8.19 9.41 -4.38
N SER A 113 -7.87 8.25 -4.98
CA SER A 113 -8.87 7.25 -5.37
C SER A 113 -9.64 6.66 -4.20
N PHE A 114 -9.06 6.61 -2.99
CA PHE A 114 -9.75 6.07 -1.81
C PHE A 114 -10.94 6.92 -1.36
N PHE A 115 -11.06 8.17 -1.82
CA PHE A 115 -12.28 8.96 -1.62
C PHE A 115 -13.48 8.42 -2.42
N LYS A 116 -13.22 7.66 -3.50
CA LYS A 116 -14.27 6.97 -4.28
C LYS A 116 -14.59 5.62 -3.66
N ASP A 117 -13.56 4.84 -3.32
CA ASP A 117 -13.68 3.50 -2.76
C ASP A 117 -12.47 3.18 -1.87
N LEU A 118 -12.72 2.82 -0.61
CA LEU A 118 -11.68 2.47 0.36
C LEU A 118 -10.79 1.30 -0.10
N GLN A 119 -11.28 0.42 -0.98
CA GLN A 119 -10.47 -0.66 -1.55
C GLN A 119 -9.23 -0.14 -2.28
N PHE A 120 -9.25 1.09 -2.80
CA PHE A 120 -8.07 1.69 -3.42
C PHE A 120 -6.89 1.88 -2.48
N LEU A 121 -7.10 1.85 -1.15
CA LEU A 121 -6.00 1.78 -0.18
C LEU A 121 -5.24 0.46 -0.29
N LEU A 122 -5.93 -0.65 -0.56
CA LEU A 122 -5.31 -1.96 -0.78
C LEU A 122 -4.75 -2.08 -2.20
N ILE A 123 -5.40 -1.45 -3.20
CA ILE A 123 -4.91 -1.46 -4.59
C ILE A 123 -3.59 -0.70 -4.73
N GLY A 124 -3.40 0.44 -4.04
CA GLY A 124 -2.18 1.26 -4.16
C GLY A 124 -0.87 0.47 -4.00
N PRO A 125 -0.66 -0.28 -2.89
CA PRO A 125 0.53 -1.12 -2.71
C PRO A 125 0.69 -2.18 -3.80
N ALA A 126 -0.40 -2.85 -4.18
CA ALA A 126 -0.38 -3.88 -5.23
C ALA A 126 -0.04 -3.29 -6.61
N TRP A 127 -0.53 -2.09 -6.91
CA TRP A 127 -0.26 -1.36 -8.15
C TRP A 127 1.22 -1.04 -8.33
N LEU A 128 1.92 -0.70 -7.24
CA LEU A 128 3.38 -0.52 -7.27
C LEU A 128 4.11 -1.83 -7.61
N LEU A 129 3.69 -2.96 -7.04
CA LEU A 129 4.23 -4.28 -7.41
C LEU A 129 3.93 -4.62 -8.87
N GLY A 130 2.77 -4.21 -9.37
CA GLY A 130 2.38 -4.39 -10.78
C GLY A 130 3.40 -3.80 -11.76
N PHE A 131 4.00 -2.65 -11.44
CA PHE A 131 5.11 -2.08 -12.21
C PHE A 131 6.38 -2.92 -12.13
N LEU A 132 6.76 -3.41 -10.94
CA LEU A 132 7.93 -4.27 -10.79
C LEU A 132 7.77 -5.57 -11.57
N PHE A 133 6.57 -6.14 -11.54
CA PHE A 133 6.24 -7.35 -12.28
C PHE A 133 6.27 -7.11 -13.79
N GLY A 134 5.75 -5.97 -14.24
CA GLY A 134 5.86 -5.55 -15.64
C GLY A 134 7.32 -5.42 -16.11
N LEU A 135 8.20 -4.84 -15.28
CA LEU A 135 9.64 -4.76 -15.56
C LEU A 135 10.32 -6.13 -15.59
N ALA A 136 9.88 -7.06 -14.75
CA ALA A 136 10.40 -8.42 -14.66
C ALA A 136 9.77 -9.40 -15.68
N GLY A 137 8.78 -8.96 -16.47
CA GLY A 137 8.03 -9.82 -17.39
C GLY A 137 7.12 -10.85 -16.71
N VAL A 138 6.82 -10.67 -15.42
CA VAL A 138 5.94 -11.56 -14.65
C VAL A 138 4.48 -11.19 -14.93
N ARG A 139 3.69 -12.17 -15.35
CA ARG A 139 2.24 -12.02 -15.51
C ARG A 139 1.53 -12.32 -14.20
N TYR A 140 0.48 -11.57 -13.91
CA TYR A 140 -0.32 -11.66 -12.69
C TYR A 140 -1.79 -11.42 -13.01
#